data_AF-A0A7Y5S5V4-F1
#
_entry.id   AF-A0A7Y5S5V4-F1
#
_cell.length_a   1.000
_cell.length_b   1.000
_cell.length_c   1.000
_cell.angle_alpha   90.00
_cell.angle_beta   90.00
_cell.angle_gamma   90.00
#
_symmetry.space_group_name_H-M   'P 1'
#
loop_
_entity.id
_entity.type
_entity.pdbx_description
1 polymer ?
#
loop_
_entity_poly.entity_id
_entity_poly.type
_entity_poly.pdbx_seq_one_letter_code
_entity_poly.pdbx_strand_id
1 'polypeptide(L)'
;MKKIAALIALAGLAAAANAGPGKIDILVRNVTQGGAAANSVGGAAGDTIEVQVWYAWGNPTSGTAVGLSTVIHNLTSSSFDASNTMFDTGDFRAGQFNFGAQTQKAFRSGSSLRIADVANDGDLAAGGISVKQASPSASGANFDNKNPALGYKFTFVIGAGQGTNINFDAPLDRINSYRVYTNATNTTGSPTSITFDPTDGATVVIPAPASLALLGLGGLVAGRRRR
;
A
#
# COMPACT_ATOMS: atom_id res chain seq x y z
N MET A 1 -26.88 -2.58 13.03
CA MET A 1 -25.56 -1.94 12.89
C MET A 1 -24.73 -2.51 11.71
N LYS A 2 -25.32 -2.73 10.51
CA LYS A 2 -24.61 -3.33 9.35
C LYS A 2 -24.28 -2.35 8.22
N LYS A 3 -24.68 -1.08 8.35
CA LYS A 3 -24.60 -0.08 7.26
C LYS A 3 -23.33 0.78 7.27
N ILE A 4 -22.62 0.84 8.39
CA ILE A 4 -21.42 1.69 8.54
C ILE A 4 -20.19 1.06 7.88
N ALA A 5 -20.00 -0.27 8.00
CA ALA A 5 -18.89 -0.96 7.36
C ALA A 5 -18.92 -0.88 5.83
N ALA A 6 -20.12 -0.87 5.22
CA ALA A 6 -20.28 -0.78 3.77
C ALA A 6 -19.88 0.59 3.21
N LEU A 7 -20.17 1.69 3.92
CA LEU A 7 -19.78 3.03 3.51
C LEU A 7 -18.28 3.28 3.67
N ILE A 8 -17.67 2.69 4.71
CA ILE A 8 -16.23 2.77 4.98
C ILE A 8 -15.41 2.01 3.92
N ALA A 9 -15.88 0.82 3.52
CA ALA A 9 -15.26 0.08 2.42
C ALA A 9 -15.35 0.84 1.09
N LEU A 10 -16.47 1.55 0.85
CA LEU A 10 -16.68 2.35 -0.35
C LEU A 10 -15.71 3.55 -0.45
N ALA A 11 -15.38 4.19 0.68
CA ALA A 11 -14.44 5.32 0.70
C ALA A 11 -13.00 4.89 0.39
N GLY A 12 -12.55 3.74 0.91
CA GLY A 12 -11.23 3.18 0.56
C GLY A 12 -11.15 2.74 -0.90
N LEU A 13 -12.25 2.19 -1.44
CA LEU A 13 -12.34 1.84 -2.86
C LEU A 13 -12.40 3.08 -3.76
N ALA A 14 -13.01 4.18 -3.29
CA ALA A 14 -13.07 5.46 -4.02
C ALA A 14 -11.72 6.18 -4.05
N ALA A 15 -10.92 6.11 -2.97
CA ALA A 15 -9.53 6.58 -2.98
C ALA A 15 -8.69 5.76 -3.98
N ALA A 16 -8.80 4.43 -3.92
CA ALA A 16 -8.15 3.52 -4.88
C ALA A 16 -8.64 3.70 -6.33
N ALA A 17 -9.86 4.19 -6.53
CA ALA A 17 -10.46 4.41 -7.85
C ALA A 17 -10.18 5.81 -8.45
N ASN A 18 -9.54 6.73 -7.71
CA ASN A 18 -9.04 7.99 -8.30
C ASN A 18 -7.74 7.78 -9.10
N ALA A 19 -7.25 6.54 -9.14
CA ALA A 19 -6.10 6.13 -9.92
C ALA A 19 -6.47 6.01 -11.41
N GLY A 20 -5.75 6.75 -12.26
CA GLY A 20 -5.78 6.56 -13.71
C GLY A 20 -5.34 5.14 -14.13
N PRO A 21 -5.46 4.79 -15.42
CA PRO A 21 -5.12 3.46 -15.91
C PRO A 21 -3.65 3.09 -15.62
N GLY A 22 -3.43 1.85 -15.15
CA GLY A 22 -2.10 1.24 -14.93
C GLY A 22 -1.30 1.89 -13.79
N LYS A 23 -1.90 1.95 -12.61
CA LYS A 23 -1.30 2.54 -11.40
C LYS A 23 -1.21 1.52 -10.25
N ILE A 24 -0.14 1.63 -9.47
CA ILE A 24 -0.03 1.02 -8.15
C ILE A 24 -0.43 2.16 -7.22
N ASP A 25 -1.45 1.92 -6.41
CA ASP A 25 -1.85 2.88 -5.39
C ASP A 25 -1.49 2.32 -4.01
N ILE A 26 -0.96 3.18 -3.15
CA ILE A 26 -0.64 2.84 -1.78
C ILE A 26 -1.62 3.58 -0.89
N LEU A 27 -2.36 2.83 -0.08
CA LEU A 27 -3.24 3.37 0.94
C LEU A 27 -2.77 2.96 2.31
N VAL A 28 -3.02 3.80 3.30
CA VAL A 28 -2.76 3.53 4.71
C VAL A 28 -4.05 3.61 5.51
N ARG A 29 -4.11 2.83 6.59
CA ARG A 29 -5.23 2.82 7.52
C ARG A 29 -4.72 2.69 8.95
N ASN A 30 -5.21 3.52 9.86
CA ASN A 30 -5.02 3.29 11.28
C ASN A 30 -5.99 2.18 11.75
N VAL A 31 -5.46 0.99 12.03
CA VAL A 31 -6.26 -0.16 12.45
C VAL A 31 -6.73 0.01 13.89
N THR A 32 -5.89 0.58 14.76
CA THR A 32 -6.21 0.82 16.17
C THR A 32 -7.39 1.79 16.32
N GLN A 33 -7.35 2.91 15.60
CA GLN A 33 -8.40 3.93 15.65
C GLN A 33 -9.60 3.61 14.74
N GLY A 34 -9.44 2.64 13.83
CA GLY A 34 -10.40 2.34 12.79
C GLY A 34 -10.42 3.40 11.68
N GLY A 35 -11.34 3.25 10.72
CA GLY A 35 -11.48 4.15 9.58
C GLY A 35 -11.25 3.44 8.23
N ALA A 36 -11.41 4.20 7.14
CA ALA A 36 -11.13 3.74 5.79
C ALA A 36 -9.64 3.87 5.48
N ALA A 37 -9.15 3.06 4.53
CA ALA A 37 -7.83 3.28 3.96
C ALA A 37 -7.85 4.56 3.09
N ALA A 38 -6.77 5.34 3.13
CA ALA A 38 -6.62 6.60 2.41
C ALA A 38 -5.13 6.89 2.16
N ASN A 39 -4.82 7.86 1.31
CA ASN A 39 -3.44 8.27 1.01
C ASN A 39 -2.76 8.96 2.23
N SER A 40 -3.56 9.37 3.22
CA SER A 40 -3.04 9.89 4.48
C SER A 40 -3.91 9.51 5.67
N VAL A 41 -3.28 9.09 6.77
CA VAL A 41 -3.95 8.84 8.05
C VAL A 41 -3.15 9.39 9.22
N GLY A 42 -3.85 9.80 10.27
CA GLY A 42 -3.22 10.13 11.55
C GLY A 42 -2.83 8.87 12.32
N GLY A 43 -1.72 8.93 13.05
CA GLY A 43 -1.30 7.89 13.98
C GLY A 43 -0.56 8.46 15.19
N ALA A 44 -0.55 7.71 16.28
CA ALA A 44 0.25 7.97 17.47
C ALA A 44 1.17 6.78 17.79
N ALA A 45 2.20 7.00 18.60
CA ALA A 45 3.03 5.91 19.09
C ALA A 45 2.17 4.84 19.79
N GLY A 46 2.38 3.57 19.42
CA GLY A 46 1.56 2.43 19.85
C GLY A 46 0.40 2.09 18.92
N ASP A 47 0.02 2.97 17.98
CA ASP A 47 -1.01 2.64 17.00
C ASP A 47 -0.52 1.59 15.99
N THR A 48 -1.43 0.71 15.61
CA THR A 48 -1.23 -0.26 14.53
C THR A 48 -1.70 0.34 13.21
N ILE A 49 -0.79 0.43 12.25
CA ILE A 49 -1.08 0.89 10.89
C ILE A 49 -1.10 -0.30 9.94
N GLU A 50 -2.08 -0.34 9.03
CA GLU A 50 -2.08 -1.20 7.85
C GLU A 50 -1.69 -0.38 6.63
N VAL A 51 -0.72 -0.87 5.86
CA VAL A 51 -0.35 -0.34 4.55
C VAL A 51 -0.90 -1.32 3.51
N GLN A 52 -1.52 -0.79 2.46
CA GLN A 52 -2.19 -1.55 1.42
C GLN A 52 -1.66 -1.14 0.05
N VAL A 53 -1.35 -2.12 -0.80
CA VAL A 53 -0.90 -1.92 -2.17
C VAL A 53 -1.98 -2.44 -3.11
N TRP A 54 -2.59 -1.49 -3.79
CA TRP A 54 -3.68 -1.68 -4.73
C TRP A 54 -3.15 -1.62 -6.16
N TYR A 55 -3.73 -2.46 -7.00
CA TYR A 55 -3.41 -2.52 -8.41
C TYR A 55 -4.64 -2.11 -9.19
N ALA A 56 -4.51 -1.02 -9.93
CA ALA A 56 -5.52 -0.54 -10.86
C ALA A 56 -5.02 -0.79 -12.28
N TRP A 57 -5.70 -1.68 -13.01
CA TRP A 57 -5.49 -1.82 -14.45
C TRP A 57 -6.50 -0.93 -15.17
N GLY A 58 -6.12 -0.30 -16.28
CA GLY A 58 -6.95 0.76 -16.88
C GLY A 58 -8.38 0.39 -17.30
N ASN A 59 -9.23 1.40 -17.46
CA ASN A 59 -10.50 1.31 -18.19
C ASN A 59 -10.31 1.91 -19.62
N PRO A 60 -11.11 1.56 -20.64
CA PRO A 60 -10.61 0.93 -21.84
C PRO A 60 -11.17 1.73 -23.01
N THR A 61 -10.72 2.95 -23.22
CA THR A 61 -11.28 3.76 -24.30
C THR A 61 -11.12 3.10 -25.68
N SER A 62 -10.38 1.96 -25.75
CA SER A 62 -10.24 1.07 -26.90
C SER A 62 -10.31 -0.45 -26.63
N GLY A 63 -10.54 -0.97 -25.41
CA GLY A 63 -10.61 -2.43 -25.17
C GLY A 63 -10.50 -2.89 -23.70
N THR A 64 -11.46 -3.67 -23.24
CA THR A 64 -11.73 -4.04 -21.83
C THR A 64 -10.53 -4.69 -21.14
N ALA A 65 -9.82 -3.99 -20.27
CA ALA A 65 -8.82 -4.63 -19.42
C ALA A 65 -9.53 -5.47 -18.35
N VAL A 66 -9.17 -6.75 -18.27
CA VAL A 66 -9.81 -7.71 -17.35
C VAL A 66 -8.86 -8.24 -16.28
N GLY A 67 -7.58 -7.85 -16.35
CA GLY A 67 -6.61 -8.20 -15.32
C GLY A 67 -5.19 -7.80 -15.68
N LEU A 68 -4.29 -8.15 -14.77
CA LEU A 68 -2.93 -7.67 -14.65
C LEU A 68 -1.95 -8.86 -14.45
N SER A 69 -0.84 -8.93 -15.20
CA SER A 69 0.29 -9.79 -14.84
C SER A 69 1.64 -9.12 -15.01
N THR A 70 2.62 -9.73 -14.35
CA THR A 70 4.06 -9.48 -14.54
C THR A 70 4.53 -8.17 -13.93
N VAL A 71 3.80 -7.63 -12.95
CA VAL A 71 4.32 -6.51 -12.15
C VAL A 71 5.36 -7.06 -11.21
N ILE A 72 6.54 -6.47 -11.22
CA ILE A 72 7.57 -6.72 -10.21
C ILE A 72 7.99 -5.36 -9.70
N HIS A 73 7.77 -5.08 -8.42
CA HIS A 73 8.07 -3.79 -7.79
C HIS A 73 8.56 -3.94 -6.35
N ASN A 74 9.11 -2.87 -5.79
CA ASN A 74 9.39 -2.78 -4.36
C ASN A 74 8.49 -1.72 -3.72
N LEU A 75 8.05 -1.99 -2.50
CA LEU A 75 7.52 -0.95 -1.62
C LEU A 75 8.65 -0.46 -0.72
N THR A 76 8.81 0.85 -0.62
CA THR A 76 9.88 1.48 0.17
C THR A 76 9.32 2.52 1.13
N SER A 77 10.06 2.78 2.19
CA SER A 77 9.84 3.93 3.07
C SER A 77 11.16 4.42 3.62
N SER A 78 11.55 5.65 3.29
CA SER A 78 12.81 6.28 3.75
C SER A 78 12.72 6.93 5.14
N SER A 79 11.52 6.94 5.72
CA SER A 79 11.19 7.58 7.01
C SER A 79 10.73 6.55 8.05
N PHE A 80 10.97 5.26 7.79
CA PHE A 80 10.57 4.18 8.68
C PHE A 80 11.61 3.95 9.76
N ASP A 81 11.40 4.54 10.94
CA ASP A 81 12.35 4.46 12.04
C ASP A 81 12.50 3.04 12.62
N ALA A 82 13.67 2.76 13.20
CA ALA A 82 13.96 1.47 13.82
C ALA A 82 13.10 1.17 15.06
N SER A 83 12.49 2.19 15.68
CA SER A 83 11.55 2.03 16.79
C SER A 83 10.20 1.45 16.37
N ASN A 84 9.83 1.51 15.08
CA ASN A 84 8.63 0.84 14.60
C ASN A 84 8.78 -0.67 14.67
N THR A 85 7.72 -1.35 15.10
CA THR A 85 7.70 -2.81 15.20
C THR A 85 6.79 -3.38 14.13
N MET A 86 7.38 -4.04 13.13
CA MET A 86 6.60 -4.81 12.15
C MET A 86 5.96 -5.99 12.89
N PHE A 87 4.64 -6.16 12.73
CA PHE A 87 3.93 -7.23 13.45
C PHE A 87 4.32 -8.62 12.96
N ASP A 88 4.66 -8.71 11.68
CA ASP A 88 4.67 -10.00 11.02
C ASP A 88 5.66 -9.91 9.85
N THR A 89 6.63 -10.82 9.83
CA THR A 89 7.62 -10.97 8.75
C THR A 89 7.16 -12.01 7.73
N GLY A 90 5.90 -12.43 7.80
CA GLY A 90 5.28 -13.42 6.93
C GLY A 90 4.90 -12.92 5.55
N ASP A 91 4.09 -13.73 4.88
CA ASP A 91 3.69 -13.55 3.50
C ASP A 91 2.31 -12.87 3.41
N PHE A 92 2.27 -11.58 3.08
CA PHE A 92 1.05 -10.78 3.11
C PHE A 92 0.44 -10.45 1.74
N ARG A 93 0.63 -11.38 0.82
CA ARG A 93 -0.09 -11.38 -0.44
C ARG A 93 -1.60 -11.39 -0.19
N ALA A 94 -2.31 -10.50 -0.88
CA ALA A 94 -3.75 -10.35 -0.83
C ALA A 94 -4.34 -10.51 -2.23
N GLY A 95 -5.66 -10.71 -2.33
CA GLY A 95 -6.35 -10.84 -3.62
C GLY A 95 -6.11 -12.18 -4.33
N GLN A 96 -6.80 -12.38 -5.45
CA GLN A 96 -6.66 -13.58 -6.28
C GLN A 96 -5.59 -13.37 -7.35
N PHE A 97 -4.38 -13.06 -6.91
CA PHE A 97 -3.22 -13.01 -7.79
C PHE A 97 -2.41 -14.29 -7.61
N ASN A 98 -1.82 -14.78 -8.69
CA ASN A 98 -0.81 -15.81 -8.60
C ASN A 98 0.55 -15.11 -8.46
N PHE A 99 1.24 -15.39 -7.38
CA PHE A 99 2.53 -14.78 -7.07
C PHE A 99 3.68 -15.77 -7.35
N GLY A 100 3.38 -16.90 -8.00
CA GLY A 100 4.31 -18.00 -8.21
C GLY A 100 4.85 -18.57 -6.91
N ALA A 101 6.10 -19.05 -6.95
CA ALA A 101 6.83 -19.56 -5.79
C ALA A 101 7.47 -18.44 -4.93
N GLN A 102 7.17 -17.17 -5.20
CA GLN A 102 7.76 -16.05 -4.47
C GLN A 102 7.09 -15.86 -3.11
N THR A 103 7.91 -15.69 -2.08
CA THR A 103 7.49 -15.32 -0.72
C THR A 103 8.07 -13.96 -0.40
N GLN A 104 7.27 -13.08 0.20
CA GLN A 104 7.68 -11.70 0.47
C GLN A 104 8.18 -11.54 1.92
N LYS A 105 9.10 -10.59 2.13
CA LYS A 105 9.65 -10.24 3.45
C LYS A 105 9.95 -8.74 3.54
N ALA A 106 9.85 -8.20 4.75
CA ALA A 106 10.32 -6.87 5.10
C ALA A 106 11.84 -6.87 5.40
N PHE A 107 12.55 -5.96 4.76
CA PHE A 107 13.96 -5.64 4.98
C PHE A 107 14.07 -4.25 5.59
N ARG A 108 14.88 -4.11 6.64
CA ARG A 108 15.13 -2.82 7.29
C ARG A 108 16.62 -2.54 7.35
N SER A 109 17.01 -1.33 6.98
CA SER A 109 18.36 -0.80 7.14
C SER A 109 18.28 0.63 7.65
N GLY A 110 18.75 0.87 8.89
CA GLY A 110 18.57 2.15 9.56
C GLY A 110 17.10 2.59 9.60
N SER A 111 16.82 3.80 9.13
CA SER A 111 15.48 4.40 9.05
C SER A 111 14.76 4.11 7.72
N SER A 112 15.16 3.06 7.02
CA SER A 112 14.55 2.66 5.75
C SER A 112 13.93 1.27 5.83
N LEU A 113 12.72 1.14 5.29
CA LEU A 113 12.01 -0.11 5.07
C LEU A 113 11.94 -0.40 3.58
N ARG A 114 12.07 -1.68 3.22
CA ARG A 114 11.80 -2.22 1.90
C ARG A 114 11.02 -3.52 2.03
N ILE A 115 10.02 -3.73 1.18
CA ILE A 115 9.35 -5.03 1.04
C ILE A 115 9.75 -5.64 -0.30
N ALA A 116 10.23 -6.89 -0.27
CA ALA A 116 10.66 -7.63 -1.47
C ALA A 116 10.62 -9.15 -1.26
N ASP A 117 10.96 -9.90 -2.31
CA ASP A 117 11.10 -11.36 -2.23
C ASP A 117 12.15 -11.78 -1.19
N VAL A 118 11.86 -12.85 -0.45
CA VAL A 118 12.70 -13.35 0.65
C VAL A 118 14.10 -13.76 0.20
N ALA A 119 14.26 -14.19 -1.06
CA ALA A 119 15.54 -14.58 -1.62
C ALA A 119 16.34 -13.39 -2.17
N ASN A 120 15.80 -12.16 -2.08
CA ASN A 120 16.45 -10.94 -2.54
C ASN A 120 16.95 -10.06 -1.38
N ASP A 121 17.95 -10.56 -0.66
CA ASP A 121 18.60 -9.83 0.44
C ASP A 121 19.42 -8.61 -0.03
N GLY A 122 19.85 -8.58 -1.30
CA GLY A 122 20.82 -7.62 -1.84
C GLY A 122 20.28 -6.29 -2.36
N ASP A 123 19.03 -5.93 -2.05
CA ASP A 123 18.34 -4.72 -2.58
C ASP A 123 18.52 -4.52 -4.10
N LEU A 124 18.30 -5.57 -4.87
CA LEU A 124 18.41 -5.48 -6.33
C LEU A 124 17.26 -4.66 -6.91
N ALA A 125 17.55 -3.79 -7.87
CA ALA A 125 16.54 -3.17 -8.72
C ALA A 125 15.68 -4.27 -9.36
N ALA A 126 14.36 -4.07 -9.41
CA ALA A 126 13.41 -5.05 -9.96
C ALA A 126 13.34 -6.43 -9.26
N GLY A 127 13.91 -6.61 -8.06
CA GLY A 127 13.70 -7.80 -7.25
C GLY A 127 12.72 -7.52 -6.10
N GLY A 128 11.48 -7.99 -6.22
CA GLY A 128 10.42 -7.52 -5.34
C GLY A 128 9.14 -8.34 -5.33
N ILE A 129 8.03 -7.68 -4.99
CA ILE A 129 6.68 -8.22 -5.05
C ILE A 129 6.34 -8.50 -6.51
N SER A 130 6.32 -9.77 -6.91
CA SER A 130 5.84 -10.16 -8.24
C SER A 130 4.37 -10.55 -8.22
N VAL A 131 3.57 -9.83 -9.00
CA VAL A 131 2.16 -10.11 -9.22
C VAL A 131 2.00 -10.69 -10.62
N LYS A 132 1.59 -11.95 -10.73
CA LYS A 132 1.36 -12.66 -12.01
C LYS A 132 0.00 -13.30 -12.03
N GLN A 133 -1.06 -12.63 -12.50
CA GLN A 133 -2.36 -13.31 -12.53
C GLN A 133 -2.37 -14.58 -13.39
N ALA A 134 -1.52 -14.75 -14.41
CA ALA A 134 -1.65 -15.85 -15.39
C ALA A 134 -0.37 -16.66 -15.71
N SER A 135 0.38 -17.14 -14.72
CA SER A 135 1.45 -18.13 -14.98
C SER A 135 1.30 -19.40 -14.13
N PRO A 136 0.96 -20.58 -14.71
CA PRO A 136 0.86 -20.84 -16.14
C PRO A 136 -0.46 -20.33 -16.76
N SER A 137 -0.40 -20.16 -18.08
CA SER A 137 -1.41 -19.61 -18.98
C SER A 137 -2.86 -19.99 -18.65
N ALA A 138 -3.71 -18.96 -18.57
CA ALA A 138 -5.15 -19.01 -18.30
C ALA A 138 -5.52 -19.17 -16.82
N SER A 139 -5.51 -18.05 -16.08
CA SER A 139 -6.13 -17.96 -14.76
C SER A 139 -7.62 -18.32 -14.82
N GLY A 140 -8.29 -18.13 -15.96
CA GLY A 140 -9.70 -18.48 -16.14
C GLY A 140 -10.57 -17.84 -15.07
N ALA A 141 -11.28 -18.65 -14.28
CA ALA A 141 -12.09 -18.19 -13.16
C ALA A 141 -11.28 -17.60 -11.97
N ASN A 142 -9.95 -17.74 -11.97
CA ASN A 142 -9.05 -17.22 -10.94
C ASN A 142 -8.53 -15.81 -11.25
N PHE A 143 -9.07 -15.12 -12.25
CA PHE A 143 -8.81 -13.69 -12.43
C PHE A 143 -9.47 -12.90 -11.29
N ASP A 144 -8.69 -12.11 -10.55
CA ASP A 144 -9.28 -11.07 -9.70
C ASP A 144 -9.89 -10.00 -10.61
N ASN A 145 -11.21 -10.04 -10.77
CA ASN A 145 -11.94 -9.09 -11.61
C ASN A 145 -12.27 -7.78 -10.88
N LYS A 146 -11.86 -7.63 -9.61
CA LYS A 146 -12.03 -6.39 -8.86
C LYS A 146 -11.00 -5.39 -9.35
N ASN A 147 -11.45 -4.30 -9.94
CA ASN A 147 -10.58 -3.23 -10.38
C ASN A 147 -10.99 -1.93 -9.68
N PRO A 148 -10.18 -1.40 -8.75
CA PRO A 148 -8.85 -1.88 -8.33
C PRO A 148 -8.91 -3.13 -7.44
N ALA A 149 -7.82 -3.90 -7.39
CA ALA A 149 -7.67 -5.05 -6.49
C ALA A 149 -6.50 -4.87 -5.52
N LEU A 150 -6.73 -5.28 -4.27
CA LEU A 150 -5.71 -5.31 -3.23
C LEU A 150 -4.82 -6.53 -3.43
N GLY A 151 -3.54 -6.31 -3.77
CA GLY A 151 -2.60 -7.43 -3.99
C GLY A 151 -1.60 -7.64 -2.86
N TYR A 152 -1.36 -6.65 -2.01
CA TYR A 152 -0.46 -6.81 -0.86
C TYR A 152 -0.88 -5.88 0.27
N LYS A 153 -0.70 -6.29 1.51
CA LYS A 153 -0.93 -5.42 2.67
C LYS A 153 -0.11 -5.86 3.87
N PHE A 154 0.35 -4.99 4.75
CA PHE A 154 1.02 -5.43 5.98
C PHE A 154 0.75 -4.46 7.11
N THR A 155 1.08 -4.85 8.33
CA THR A 155 0.89 -4.02 9.51
C THR A 155 2.18 -3.79 10.32
N PHE A 156 2.22 -2.65 11.00
CA PHE A 156 3.28 -2.31 11.95
C PHE A 156 2.72 -1.45 13.10
N VAL A 157 3.44 -1.43 14.22
CA VAL A 157 3.22 -0.50 15.34
C VAL A 157 4.12 0.71 15.18
N ILE A 158 3.55 1.91 15.30
CA ILE A 158 4.32 3.15 15.36
C ILE A 158 5.17 3.17 16.63
N GLY A 159 6.48 3.26 16.48
CA GLY A 159 7.41 3.36 17.60
C GLY A 159 7.37 4.74 18.26
N ALA A 160 7.69 4.81 19.54
CA ALA A 160 7.78 6.08 20.27
C ALA A 160 8.89 7.01 19.76
N GLY A 161 9.88 6.49 19.02
CA GLY A 161 10.96 7.25 18.41
C GLY A 161 10.67 7.72 16.98
N GLN A 162 9.54 7.32 16.40
CA GLN A 162 9.18 7.72 15.04
C GLN A 162 9.03 9.24 14.93
N GLY A 163 9.52 9.79 13.82
CA GLY A 163 9.35 11.21 13.48
C GLY A 163 7.91 11.58 13.14
N THR A 164 7.70 12.77 12.58
CA THR A 164 6.34 13.29 12.34
C THR A 164 5.62 12.64 11.18
N ASN A 165 6.32 11.94 10.28
CA ASN A 165 5.72 11.29 9.13
C ASN A 165 6.36 9.92 8.87
N ILE A 166 5.59 9.00 8.28
CA ILE A 166 6.08 7.81 7.60
C ILE A 166 5.53 7.83 6.18
N ASN A 167 6.41 7.92 5.19
CA ASN A 167 6.05 7.98 3.78
C ASN A 167 6.32 6.62 3.13
N PHE A 168 5.34 6.06 2.46
CA PHE A 168 5.45 4.84 1.67
C PHE A 168 5.39 5.17 0.19
N ASP A 169 6.23 4.51 -0.61
CA ASP A 169 6.38 4.80 -2.04
C ASP A 169 6.69 3.50 -2.82
N ALA A 170 6.29 3.44 -4.10
CA ALA A 170 6.60 2.39 -5.07
C ALA A 170 7.39 2.99 -6.27
N PRO A 171 8.72 3.18 -6.14
CA PRO A 171 9.54 3.90 -7.11
C PRO A 171 9.59 3.26 -8.52
N LEU A 172 9.61 4.08 -9.58
CA LEU A 172 9.65 3.60 -10.98
C LEU A 172 10.88 2.77 -11.34
N ASP A 173 12.05 3.14 -10.82
CA ASP A 173 13.32 2.43 -11.06
C ASP A 173 13.29 1.01 -10.50
N ARG A 174 12.26 0.68 -9.71
CA ARG A 174 12.06 -0.65 -9.14
C ARG A 174 10.96 -1.45 -9.85
N ILE A 175 10.30 -0.91 -10.89
CA ILE A 175 9.27 -1.60 -11.67
C ILE A 175 9.85 -2.18 -12.97
N ASN A 176 9.86 -3.51 -13.12
CA ASN A 176 10.51 -4.17 -14.26
C ASN A 176 9.61 -4.36 -15.50
N SER A 177 8.36 -4.75 -15.29
CA SER A 177 7.45 -5.10 -16.37
C SER A 177 5.99 -4.98 -15.94
N TYR A 178 5.09 -4.89 -16.91
CA TYR A 178 3.65 -4.87 -16.70
C TYR A 178 2.95 -5.37 -17.96
N ARG A 179 1.89 -6.17 -17.79
CA ARG A 179 1.04 -6.66 -18.87
C ARG A 179 -0.42 -6.58 -18.45
N VAL A 180 -1.26 -6.14 -19.37
CA VAL A 180 -2.72 -6.16 -19.20
C VAL A 180 -3.31 -7.23 -20.07
N TYR A 181 -4.27 -7.94 -19.51
CA TYR A 181 -5.12 -8.84 -20.28
C TYR A 181 -6.36 -8.11 -20.72
N THR A 182 -6.72 -8.27 -22.00
CA THR A 182 -7.95 -7.73 -22.58
C THR A 182 -9.09 -8.76 -22.63
N ASN A 183 -8.81 -10.02 -22.29
CA ASN A 183 -9.81 -11.05 -22.02
C ASN A 183 -9.25 -12.09 -21.02
N ALA A 184 -10.14 -12.87 -20.40
CA ALA A 184 -9.78 -13.84 -19.35
C ALA A 184 -9.13 -15.13 -19.90
N THR A 185 -9.15 -15.31 -21.22
CA THR A 185 -8.62 -16.49 -21.92
C THR A 185 -7.26 -16.24 -22.57
N ASN A 186 -6.77 -15.01 -22.56
CA ASN A 186 -5.53 -14.61 -23.21
C ASN A 186 -4.36 -15.31 -22.53
N THR A 187 -3.63 -16.09 -23.30
CA THR A 187 -2.39 -16.74 -22.87
C THR A 187 -1.19 -15.80 -23.00
N THR A 188 -1.33 -14.74 -23.81
CA THR A 188 -0.35 -13.67 -24.00
C THR A 188 -0.99 -12.33 -23.68
N GLY A 189 -0.65 -11.73 -22.55
CA GLY A 189 -1.07 -10.36 -22.24
C GLY A 189 -0.44 -9.40 -23.24
N SER A 190 -1.22 -8.42 -23.72
CA SER A 190 -0.69 -7.37 -24.57
C SER A 190 0.33 -6.56 -23.76
N PRO A 191 1.54 -6.33 -24.27
CA PRO A 191 2.48 -5.42 -23.64
C PRO A 191 1.94 -4.01 -23.82
N THR A 192 1.11 -3.57 -22.88
CA THR A 192 0.83 -2.15 -22.72
C THR A 192 1.86 -1.63 -21.75
N SER A 193 2.83 -0.87 -22.26
CA SER A 193 3.60 0.08 -21.46
C SER A 193 2.65 1.18 -21.02
N ILE A 194 1.77 0.85 -20.06
CA ILE A 194 1.14 1.91 -19.29
C ILE A 194 2.27 2.48 -18.44
N THR A 195 2.56 3.76 -18.63
CA THR A 195 3.45 4.49 -17.74
C THR A 195 2.82 4.43 -16.36
N PHE A 196 3.38 3.61 -15.47
CA PHE A 196 3.01 3.70 -14.06
C PHE A 196 3.22 5.13 -13.62
N ASP A 197 2.23 5.70 -12.97
CA ASP A 197 2.43 6.90 -12.19
C ASP A 197 2.87 6.42 -10.79
N PRO A 198 4.17 6.48 -10.46
CA PRO A 198 4.69 6.05 -9.16
C PRO A 198 4.42 7.07 -8.07
N THR A 199 3.86 8.25 -8.40
CA THR A 199 3.75 9.33 -7.43
C THR A 199 2.66 9.08 -6.39
N ASP A 200 1.97 7.93 -6.49
CA ASP A 200 1.06 7.47 -5.43
C ASP A 200 1.85 6.91 -4.25
N GLY A 201 2.13 7.81 -3.31
CA GLY A 201 2.65 7.48 -2.00
C GLY A 201 1.60 7.67 -0.92
N ALA A 202 1.75 6.93 0.17
CA ALA A 202 0.89 7.03 1.34
C ALA A 202 1.66 7.61 2.53
N THR A 203 1.01 8.47 3.32
CA THR A 203 1.64 9.11 4.48
C THR A 203 0.91 8.80 5.77
N VAL A 204 1.63 8.31 6.78
CA VAL A 204 1.16 8.32 8.16
C VAL A 204 1.64 9.59 8.83
N VAL A 205 0.73 10.45 9.29
CA VAL A 205 1.05 11.70 9.98
C VAL A 205 0.99 11.47 11.49
N ILE A 206 2.10 11.78 12.17
CA ILE A 206 2.28 11.61 13.60
C ILE A 206 2.41 12.99 14.24
N PRO A 207 1.46 13.40 15.11
CA PRO A 207 1.53 14.69 15.78
C PRO A 207 2.82 14.81 16.59
N ALA A 208 3.51 15.94 16.48
CA ALA A 208 4.66 16.23 17.33
C ALA A 208 4.22 16.19 18.81
N PRO A 209 4.99 15.59 19.73
CA PRO A 209 4.59 15.45 21.14
C PRO A 209 4.19 16.77 21.83
N ALA A 210 4.72 17.91 21.36
CA ALA A 210 4.50 19.23 21.96
C ALA A 210 3.17 19.91 21.56
N SER A 211 2.51 19.52 20.46
CA SER A 211 1.30 20.22 20.01
C SER A 211 0.09 19.96 20.91
N LEU A 212 0.02 18.80 21.57
CA LEU A 212 -1.00 18.50 22.58
C LEU A 212 -0.74 19.22 23.92
N ALA A 213 0.53 19.38 24.30
CA ALA A 213 0.91 20.10 25.51
C ALA A 213 0.58 21.60 25.43
N LEU A 214 0.73 22.21 24.24
CA LEU A 214 0.43 23.64 24.05
C LEU A 214 -1.08 23.94 24.12
N LEU A 215 -1.94 23.04 23.63
CA LEU A 215 -3.40 23.13 23.81
C LEU A 215 -3.79 23.00 25.29
N GLY A 216 -3.16 22.08 26.01
CA GLY A 216 -3.38 21.92 27.46
C GLY A 216 -2.93 23.14 28.26
N LEU A 217 -1.78 23.73 27.92
CA LEU A 217 -1.27 24.95 28.55
C LEU A 217 -2.09 26.19 28.20
N GLY A 218 -2.60 26.31 26.96
CA GLY A 218 -3.51 27.38 26.57
C GLY A 218 -4.82 27.37 27.37
N GLY A 219 -5.38 26.17 27.60
CA GLY A 219 -6.55 25.99 28.48
C GLY A 219 -6.25 26.32 29.95
N LEU A 220 -5.07 25.97 30.44
CA LEU A 220 -4.65 26.25 31.82
C LEU A 220 -4.38 27.75 32.07
N VAL A 221 -3.82 28.46 31.09
CA VAL A 221 -3.59 29.91 31.16
C VAL A 221 -4.91 30.69 31.05
N ALA A 222 -5.88 30.21 30.25
CA ALA A 222 -7.22 30.79 30.20
C ALA A 222 -8.00 30.58 31.52
N GLY A 223 -7.80 29.45 32.21
CA GLY A 223 -8.41 29.17 33.51
C GLY A 223 -7.87 30.02 34.67
N ARG A 224 -6.61 30.46 34.60
CA ARG A 224 -5.96 31.25 35.67
C ARG A 224 -6.32 32.73 35.65
N ARG A 225 -6.92 33.25 34.57
CA ARG A 225 -7.35 34.67 34.46
C ARG A 225 -8.76 34.93 35.04
N ARG A 226 -9.35 33.97 35.75
CA ARG A 226 -10.65 34.11 36.45
C ARG A 226 -10.53 33.94 37.97
N ARG A 227 -9.45 34.44 38.57
CA ARG A 227 -9.38 34.68 40.02
C ARG A 227 -9.01 36.12 40.27
#